data_AF-A0A529KNG7-F1
#
_entry.id   AF-A0A529KNG7-F1
#
_cell.length_a   1.000
_cell.length_b   1.000
_cell.length_c   1.000
_cell.angle_alpha   90.00
_cell.angle_beta   90.00
_cell.angle_gamma   90.00
#
_symmetry.space_group_name_H-M   'P 1'
#
loop_
_entity.id
_entity.type
_entity.pdbx_description
1 polymer ?
#
loop_
_entity_poly.entity_id
_entity_poly.type
_entity_poly.pdbx_seq_one_letter_code
_entity_poly.pdbx_strand_id
1 'polypeptide(L)'
;MQGQSFAFGPFVFNPEAGTLLRHNTCVPLGYRGLLLLTILTERPGQVLTKAELIDAAWPGTIIEESNLTVQIASLRRLLGPA
;
A
#
# COMPACT_ATOMS: atom_id res chain seq x y z
N MET A 1 1.62 -1.06 21.69
CA MET A 1 2.80 -1.50 20.91
C MET A 1 3.10 -0.35 19.96
N GLN A 2 4.36 0.02 19.77
CA GLN A 2 4.73 1.30 19.16
C GLN A 2 4.36 1.28 17.68
N GLY A 3 3.37 2.09 17.29
CA GLY A 3 2.91 2.13 15.91
C GLY A 3 4.00 2.62 14.98
N GLN A 4 4.48 1.71 14.14
CA GLN A 4 5.54 1.99 13.20
C GLN A 4 4.95 2.74 12.00
N SER A 5 5.08 4.05 12.02
CA SER A 5 4.75 4.89 10.87
C SER A 5 5.93 4.92 9.89
N PHE A 6 5.66 4.68 8.62
CA PHE A 6 6.63 4.75 7.54
C PHE A 6 6.53 6.10 6.85
N ALA A 7 7.63 6.86 6.83
CA ALA A 7 7.71 8.12 6.10
C ALA A 7 8.50 7.92 4.79
N PHE A 8 7.93 8.35 3.67
CA PHE A 8 8.57 8.31 2.36
C PHE A 8 8.17 9.52 1.53
N GLY A 9 9.16 10.36 1.20
CA GLY A 9 8.90 11.66 0.56
C GLY A 9 7.94 12.53 1.39
N PRO A 10 6.89 13.13 0.80
CA PRO A 10 5.91 13.93 1.52
C PRO A 10 4.82 13.09 2.22
N PHE A 11 4.94 11.76 2.19
CA PHE A 11 3.93 10.83 2.70
C PHE A 11 4.33 10.23 4.05
N VAL A 12 3.34 10.10 4.94
CA VAL A 12 3.46 9.37 6.20
C VAL A 12 2.36 8.33 6.22
N PHE A 13 2.76 7.06 6.21
CA PHE A 13 1.86 5.92 6.25
C PHE A 13 1.87 5.29 7.64
N ASN A 14 0.69 5.05 8.20
CA ASN A 14 0.51 4.34 9.44
C ASN A 14 -0.35 3.08 9.19
N PRO A 15 0.27 1.89 9.14
CA PRO A 15 -0.45 0.64 8.89
C PRO A 15 -1.38 0.25 10.04
N GLU A 16 -1.01 0.53 11.29
CA GLU A 16 -1.87 0.23 12.46
C GLU A 16 -3.11 1.11 12.49
N ALA A 17 -2.95 2.40 12.20
CA ALA A 17 -4.07 3.34 12.15
C ALA A 17 -4.83 3.29 10.82
N GLY A 18 -4.30 2.59 9.82
CA GLY A 18 -4.90 2.53 8.50
C GLY A 18 -4.94 3.88 7.77
N THR A 19 -3.96 4.76 8.01
CA THR A 19 -3.96 6.14 7.49
C THR A 19 -2.76 6.45 6.62
N LEU A 20 -2.99 7.21 5.56
CA LEU A 20 -1.96 7.80 4.72
C LEU A 20 -2.10 9.32 4.77
N LEU A 21 -1.05 10.01 5.17
CA LEU A 21 -0.97 11.46 5.20
C LEU A 21 -0.04 11.91 4.08
N ARG A 22 -0.37 13.03 3.41
CA ARG A 22 0.51 13.76 2.50
C ARG A 22 0.59 15.20 2.95
N HIS A 23 1.77 15.70 3.30
CA HIS A 23 1.93 17.04 3.91
C HIS A 23 0.92 17.29 5.06
N ASN A 24 0.80 16.35 6.00
CA ASN A 24 -0.15 16.37 7.11
C ASN A 24 -1.65 16.35 6.73
N THR A 25 -1.99 16.12 5.46
CA THR A 25 -3.39 15.98 5.01
C THR A 25 -3.73 14.51 4.77
N CYS A 26 -4.84 14.02 5.33
CA CYS A 26 -5.32 12.67 5.08
C CYS A 26 -5.62 12.44 3.60
N VAL A 27 -4.97 11.43 3.02
CA VAL A 27 -5.23 10.95 1.66
C VAL A 27 -6.15 9.74 1.77
N PRO A 28 -7.34 9.76 1.12
CA PRO A 28 -8.22 8.61 1.13
C PRO A 28 -7.55 7.45 0.39
N LEU A 29 -7.29 6.37 1.13
CA LEU A 29 -6.72 5.14 0.60
C LEU A 29 -7.75 4.02 0.80
N GLY A 30 -8.08 3.31 -0.26
CA GLY A 30 -8.96 2.15 -0.17
C GLY A 30 -8.30 1.00 0.61
N TYR A 31 -9.10 0.15 1.25
CA TYR A 31 -8.61 -0.96 2.08
C TYR A 31 -7.57 -1.85 1.37
N ARG A 32 -7.81 -2.20 0.10
CA ARG A 32 -6.85 -3.01 -0.68
C ARG A 32 -5.55 -2.26 -0.98
N GLY A 33 -5.65 -0.98 -1.31
CA GLY A 33 -4.47 -0.13 -1.47
C GLY A 33 -3.67 -0.01 -0.18
N LEU A 34 -4.35 0.00 0.97
CA LEU A 34 -3.72 0.00 2.28
C LEU A 34 -2.93 -1.28 2.54
N LEU A 35 -3.54 -2.45 2.34
CA LEU A 35 -2.87 -3.74 2.51
C LEU A 35 -1.63 -3.86 1.60
N LEU A 36 -1.75 -3.43 0.33
CA LEU A 36 -0.63 -3.40 -0.60
C LEU A 36 0.47 -2.45 -0.13
N LEU A 37 0.11 -1.27 0.39
CA LEU A 37 1.10 -0.33 0.91
C LEU A 37 1.80 -0.89 2.15
N THR A 38 1.07 -1.55 3.05
CA THR A 38 1.62 -2.22 4.23
C THR A 38 2.72 -3.20 3.85
N ILE A 39 2.44 -4.18 3.00
CA ILE A 39 3.45 -5.20 2.63
C ILE A 39 4.66 -4.60 1.90
N LEU A 40 4.45 -3.54 1.09
CA LEU A 40 5.53 -2.82 0.42
C LEU A 40 6.40 -2.04 1.41
N THR A 41 5.79 -1.45 2.45
CA THR A 41 6.52 -0.70 3.49
C THR A 41 7.19 -1.59 4.53
N GLU A 42 6.67 -2.80 4.77
CA GLU A 42 7.28 -3.79 5.66
C GLU A 42 8.55 -4.41 5.06
N ARG A 43 8.65 -4.46 3.73
CA ARG A 43 9.82 -5.01 3.01
C ARG A 43 10.43 -3.98 2.05
N PRO A 44 10.97 -2.86 2.56
CA PRO A 44 11.52 -1.81 1.72
C PRO A 44 12.73 -2.32 0.92
N GLY A 45 12.75 -2.02 -0.38
CA GLY A 45 13.85 -2.41 -1.28
C GLY A 45 13.84 -3.88 -1.73
N GLN A 46 12.86 -4.68 -1.31
CA GLN A 46 12.69 -6.04 -1.80
C GLN A 46 11.72 -6.07 -2.99
N VAL A 47 12.04 -6.92 -3.97
CA VAL A 47 11.13 -7.19 -5.09
C VAL A 47 10.10 -8.22 -4.61
N LEU A 48 8.86 -7.78 -4.42
CA LEU A 48 7.73 -8.66 -4.15
C LEU A 48 7.16 -9.21 -5.45
N THR A 49 6.85 -10.50 -5.45
CA THR A 49 6.16 -11.14 -6.57
C THR A 49 4.68 -10.75 -6.60
N LYS A 50 4.05 -10.89 -7.76
CA LYS A 50 2.60 -10.68 -7.88
C LYS A 50 1.82 -11.58 -6.92
N ALA A 51 2.23 -12.84 -6.77
CA ALA A 51 1.57 -13.80 -5.89
C ALA A 51 1.61 -13.34 -4.42
N GLU A 52 2.75 -12.83 -3.94
CA GLU A 52 2.86 -12.28 -2.59
C GLU A 52 1.98 -11.04 -2.39
N LEU A 53 1.92 -10.14 -3.37
CA LEU A 53 1.03 -8.98 -3.31
C LEU A 53 -0.45 -9.39 -3.29
N ILE A 54 -0.80 -10.42 -4.07
CA ILE A 54 -2.15 -10.96 -4.12
C ILE A 54 -2.51 -11.61 -2.79
N ASP A 55 -1.64 -12.45 -2.24
CA ASP A 55 -1.89 -13.15 -0.98
C ASP A 55 -2.02 -12.16 0.20
N ALA A 56 -1.16 -11.14 0.24
CA ALA A 56 -1.21 -10.10 1.28
C ALA A 56 -2.48 -9.25 1.19
N ALA A 57 -2.87 -8.81 -0.01
CA ALA A 57 -4.01 -7.92 -0.17
C ALA A 57 -5.34 -8.64 -0.38
N TRP A 58 -5.36 -9.93 -0.74
CA TRP A 58 -6.54 -10.76 -1.01
C TRP A 58 -6.35 -12.20 -0.51
N PRO A 59 -6.20 -12.41 0.81
CA PRO A 59 -5.97 -13.73 1.37
C PRO A 59 -7.13 -14.69 1.00
N GLY A 60 -6.77 -15.86 0.45
CA GLY A 60 -7.73 -16.90 0.09
C GLY A 60 -8.73 -16.53 -1.01
N THR A 61 -8.50 -15.45 -1.76
CA THR A 61 -9.39 -15.01 -2.85
C THR A 61 -8.69 -15.17 -4.19
N ILE A 62 -9.33 -15.87 -5.13
CA ILE A 62 -8.86 -15.96 -6.51
C ILE A 62 -9.22 -14.65 -7.21
N ILE A 63 -8.23 -13.82 -7.50
CA ILE A 63 -8.39 -12.59 -8.28
C ILE A 63 -7.59 -12.67 -9.58
N GLU A 64 -8.06 -11.95 -10.60
CA GLU A 64 -7.30 -11.78 -11.82
C GLU A 64 -6.09 -10.86 -11.60
N GLU A 65 -4.98 -11.15 -12.28
CA GLU A 65 -3.78 -10.30 -12.27
C GLU A 65 -4.06 -8.86 -12.73
N SER A 66 -5.06 -8.68 -13.60
CA SER A 66 -5.56 -7.38 -14.05
C SER A 66 -5.99 -6.52 -12.86
N ASN A 67 -6.64 -7.11 -11.86
CA ASN A 67 -7.10 -6.39 -10.68
C ASN A 67 -5.93 -5.86 -9.84
N LEU A 68 -4.88 -6.68 -9.64
CA LEU A 68 -3.65 -6.24 -8.97
C LEU A 68 -3.04 -5.04 -9.71
N THR A 69 -2.93 -5.14 -11.03
CA THR A 69 -2.34 -4.09 -11.87
C THR A 69 -3.11 -2.77 -11.74
N VAL A 70 -4.45 -2.82 -11.75
CA VAL A 70 -5.32 -1.66 -11.56
C VAL A 70 -5.15 -1.05 -10.17
N GLN A 71 -5.09 -1.87 -9.11
CA GLN A 71 -4.88 -1.37 -7.74
C GLN A 71 -3.50 -0.72 -7.58
N ILE A 72 -2.44 -1.31 -8.12
CA ILE A 72 -1.09 -0.72 -8.11
C ILE A 72 -1.05 0.58 -8.91
N ALA A 73 -1.73 0.65 -10.07
CA ALA A 73 -1.82 1.87 -10.85
C ALA A 73 -2.59 2.97 -10.11
N SER A 74 -3.70 2.63 -9.45
CA SER A 74 -4.46 3.55 -8.60
C SER A 74 -3.62 4.07 -7.43
N LEU A 75 -2.89 3.17 -6.76
CA LEU A 75 -1.99 3.52 -5.66
C LEU A 75 -0.86 4.45 -6.12
N ARG A 76 -0.25 4.18 -7.27
CA ARG A 76 0.74 5.08 -7.89
C ARG A 76 0.15 6.45 -8.22
N ARG A 77 -1.09 6.51 -8.72
CA ARG A 77 -1.77 7.80 -8.98
C ARG A 77 -2.00 8.59 -7.70
N LEU A 78 -2.39 7.92 -6.60
CA LEU A 78 -2.58 8.56 -5.29
C LEU A 78 -1.27 9.10 -4.72
N LEU A 79 -0.17 8.35 -4.86
CA LEU A 79 1.16 8.76 -4.43
C LEU A 79 1.79 9.80 -5.36
N GLY A 80 1.21 10.02 -6.54
CA GLY A 80 1.72 10.93 -7.55
C GLY A 80 2.87 10.32 -8.36
N PRO A 81 3.25 10.96 -9.47
CA PRO A 81 4.45 10.58 -10.21
C PRO A 81 5.68 10.72 -9.31
N ALA A 82 6.58 9.74 -9.39
CA ALA A 82 7.93 9.81 -8.82
C ALA A 82 8.76 10.87 -9.54
#